data_AF-A0A645G9S4-F1
#
_entry.id   AF-A0A645G9S4-F1
#
_cell.length_a   1.000
_cell.length_b   1.000
_cell.length_c   1.000
_cell.angle_alpha   90.00
_cell.angle_beta   90.00
_cell.angle_gamma   90.00
#
_symmetry.space_group_name_H-M   'P 1'
#
loop_
_entity.id
_entity.type
_entity.pdbx_description
1 polymer ?
#
loop_
_entity_poly.entity_id
_entity_poly.type
_entity_poly.pdbx_seq_one_letter_code
_entity_poly.pdbx_strand_id
1 'polypeptide(L)'
;MRNKEKIIPSGKTILQEGDQLILSAYKYRGENQICLQEYIIEKGSEWIQKTIKDFSPKANELVIMIIRDSKTILPSGDTKIEEEDILVLYTNELVR
;
A
#
# COMPACT_ATOMS: atom_id res chain seq x y z
N MET A 1 13.91 5.19 22.44
CA MET A 1 14.98 5.76 23.29
C MET A 1 16.10 6.19 22.37
N ARG A 2 16.63 7.41 22.54
CA ARG A 2 17.83 7.89 21.85
C ARG A 2 18.74 8.48 22.91
N ASN A 3 20.02 8.11 22.93
CA ASN A 3 20.97 8.61 23.92
C ASN A 3 20.48 8.49 25.38
N LYS A 4 19.81 7.37 25.71
CA LYS A 4 19.17 7.10 27.02
C LYS A 4 17.98 7.99 27.39
N GLU A 5 17.53 8.85 26.49
CA GLU A 5 16.30 9.63 26.67
C GLU A 5 15.08 8.95 26.07
N LYS A 6 13.95 9.08 26.76
CA LYS A 6 12.66 8.59 26.29
C LYS A 6 12.05 9.60 25.32
N ILE A 7 11.98 9.21 24.06
CA ILE A 7 11.26 9.94 23.00
C ILE A 7 9.92 9.24 22.77
N ILE A 8 8.81 9.98 22.84
CA ILE A 8 7.51 9.51 22.36
C ILE A 8 7.42 9.85 20.88
N PRO A 9 7.45 8.85 19.97
CA PRO A 9 7.42 9.13 18.56
C PRO A 9 6.04 9.67 18.15
N SER A 10 6.03 10.80 17.47
CA SER A 10 4.91 11.24 16.62
C SER A 10 5.07 10.71 15.20
N GLY A 11 4.04 10.86 14.37
CA GLY A 11 4.10 10.53 12.94
C GLY A 11 5.17 11.30 12.14
N LYS A 12 5.85 12.30 12.73
CA LYS A 12 6.96 13.05 12.11
C LYS A 12 8.34 12.62 12.61
N THR A 13 8.42 11.61 13.47
CA THR A 13 9.68 11.21 14.09
C THR A 13 10.54 10.46 13.09
N ILE A 14 11.70 11.03 12.77
CA ILE A 14 12.70 10.38 11.93
C ILE A 14 13.58 9.51 12.81
N LEU A 15 13.62 8.22 12.49
CA LEU A 15 14.48 7.24 13.14
C LEU A 15 15.94 7.49 12.75
N GLN A 16 16.83 7.40 13.73
CA GLN A 16 18.27 7.58 13.55
C GLN A 16 19.01 6.32 13.98
N GLU A 17 20.21 6.15 13.43
CA GLU A 17 21.11 5.07 13.85
C GLU A 17 21.36 5.14 15.36
N GLY A 18 21.29 4.00 16.04
CA GLY A 18 21.40 3.90 17.50
C GLY A 18 20.10 4.09 18.28
N ASP A 19 18.97 4.38 17.62
CA ASP A 19 17.67 4.40 18.27
C ASP A 19 17.25 3.01 18.77
N GLN A 20 16.75 2.95 20.00
CA GLN A 20 16.09 1.76 20.54
C GLN A 20 14.57 1.95 20.54
N LEU A 21 13.87 1.16 19.73
CA LEU A 21 12.41 1.21 19.62
C LEU A 21 11.76 0.29 20.65
N ILE A 22 10.76 0.83 21.35
CA ILE A 22 9.89 0.04 22.23
C ILE A 22 8.48 0.14 21.65
N LEU A 23 8.04 -0.94 21.01
CA LEU A 23 6.71 -1.04 20.40
C LEU A 23 5.80 -1.83 21.34
N SER A 24 4.84 -1.14 21.95
CA SER A 24 3.78 -1.77 22.74
C SER A 24 2.52 -1.84 21.90
N ALA A 25 2.33 -2.95 21.18
CA ALA A 25 1.10 -3.24 20.47
C ALA A 25 0.51 -4.56 20.98
N TYR A 26 -0.82 -4.68 20.95
CA TYR A 26 -1.46 -5.97 21.17
C TYR A 26 -0.95 -6.96 20.12
N LYS A 27 -0.67 -8.20 20.56
CA LYS A 27 -0.25 -9.28 19.65
C LYS A 27 -1.38 -9.49 18.64
N TYR A 28 -1.16 -9.10 17.40
CA TYR A 28 -2.10 -9.34 16.30
C TYR A 28 -2.28 -10.85 16.16
N ARG A 29 -3.45 -11.37 16.55
CA ARG A 29 -3.87 -12.75 16.29
C ARG A 29 -4.53 -12.75 14.93
N GLY A 30 -3.73 -12.69 13.88
CA GLY A 30 -4.19 -12.60 12.50
C GLY A 30 -4.97 -13.86 12.11
N GLU A 31 -6.29 -13.79 12.19
CA GLU A 31 -7.16 -14.77 11.50
C GLU A 31 -7.31 -14.41 10.02
N ASN A 32 -7.00 -13.17 9.61
CA ASN A 32 -6.99 -12.75 8.20
C ASN A 32 -5.66 -12.04 7.88
N GLN A 33 -4.72 -12.75 7.22
CA GLN A 33 -3.56 -12.08 6.65
C GLN A 33 -4.03 -11.15 5.53
N ILE A 34 -3.85 -9.85 5.71
CA ILE A 34 -4.08 -8.87 4.64
C ILE A 34 -2.93 -9.04 3.64
N CYS A 35 -3.24 -9.49 2.44
CA CYS A 35 -2.27 -9.57 1.35
C CYS A 35 -2.41 -8.31 0.48
N LEU A 36 -1.35 -7.51 0.45
CA LEU A 36 -1.22 -6.37 -0.45
C LEU A 36 -0.20 -6.72 -1.54
N GLN A 37 -0.55 -6.45 -2.79
CA GLN A 37 0.29 -6.69 -3.94
C GLN A 37 0.42 -5.41 -4.77
N GLU A 38 1.61 -5.18 -5.29
CA GLU A 38 1.87 -4.08 -6.22
C GLU A 38 1.77 -4.60 -7.65
N TYR A 39 1.03 -3.88 -8.48
CA TYR A 39 0.88 -4.17 -9.91
C TYR A 39 1.30 -2.95 -10.72
N ILE A 40 2.39 -3.09 -11.48
CA ILE A 40 2.96 -2.01 -12.29
C ILE A 40 2.27 -2.00 -13.66
N ILE A 41 1.78 -0.83 -14.07
CA ILE A 41 1.18 -0.61 -15.39
C ILE A 41 2.30 -0.36 -16.40
N GLU A 42 2.79 -1.45 -16.96
CA GLU A 42 3.81 -1.43 -18.00
C GLU A 42 3.33 -0.74 -19.29
N LYS A 43 4.28 -0.23 -20.07
CA LYS A 43 4.02 0.35 -21.38
C LYS A 43 3.28 -0.62 -22.29
N GLY A 44 2.19 -0.14 -22.90
CA GLY A 44 1.35 -0.95 -23.79
C GLY A 44 0.34 -1.85 -23.06
N SER A 45 0.23 -1.73 -21.74
CA SER A 45 -0.83 -2.37 -20.97
C SER A 45 -2.22 -1.98 -21.50
N GLU A 46 -3.11 -2.97 -21.61
CA GLU A 46 -4.51 -2.76 -22.04
C GLU A 46 -5.34 -1.94 -21.04
N TRP A 47 -4.80 -1.71 -19.84
CA TRP A 47 -5.45 -0.96 -18.76
C TRP A 47 -5.20 0.55 -18.87
N ILE A 48 -4.22 0.98 -19.66
CA ILE A 48 -3.94 2.40 -19.89
C ILE A 48 -5.20 3.08 -20.45
N GLN A 49 -5.56 4.25 -19.91
CA GLN A 49 -6.78 5.03 -20.19
C GLN A 49 -8.11 4.40 -19.73
N LYS A 50 -8.14 3.15 -19.25
CA LYS A 50 -9.31 2.59 -18.58
C LYS A 50 -9.44 3.17 -17.17
N THR A 51 -10.64 3.09 -16.61
CA THR A 51 -10.91 3.56 -15.26
C THR A 51 -10.83 2.42 -14.25
N ILE A 52 -10.64 2.72 -12.96
CA ILE A 52 -10.56 1.71 -11.91
C ILE A 52 -11.82 0.83 -11.81
N LYS A 53 -13.02 1.37 -12.09
CA LYS A 53 -14.25 0.56 -12.14
C LYS A 53 -14.28 -0.44 -13.31
N ASP A 54 -13.54 -0.17 -14.38
CA ASP A 54 -13.40 -1.06 -15.55
C ASP A 54 -12.23 -2.04 -15.39
N PHE A 55 -11.36 -1.79 -14.40
CA PHE A 55 -10.18 -2.58 -14.11
C PHE A 55 -10.55 -3.80 -13.26
N SER A 56 -10.24 -5.00 -13.75
CA SER A 56 -10.38 -6.23 -12.96
C SER A 56 -9.29 -7.21 -13.39
N PRO A 57 -8.16 -7.30 -12.66
CA PRO A 57 -7.13 -8.29 -12.96
C PRO A 57 -7.61 -9.70 -12.58
N LYS A 58 -8.38 -9.80 -11.49
CA LYS A 58 -9.14 -10.99 -11.06
C LYS A 58 -10.41 -10.60 -10.29
N ALA A 59 -11.31 -11.57 -10.11
CA ALA A 59 -12.44 -11.44 -9.19
C ALA A 59 -11.95 -11.34 -7.73
N ASN A 60 -12.53 -10.41 -6.95
CA ASN A 60 -12.23 -10.12 -5.53
C ASN A 60 -10.93 -9.33 -5.24
N GLU A 61 -10.38 -8.64 -6.23
CA GLU A 61 -9.30 -7.67 -6.01
C GLU A 61 -9.86 -6.25 -5.83
N LEU A 62 -9.27 -5.49 -4.90
CA LEU A 62 -9.62 -4.10 -4.63
C LEU A 62 -8.37 -3.23 -4.81
N VAL A 63 -8.44 -2.24 -5.71
CA VAL A 63 -7.40 -1.21 -5.80
C VAL A 63 -7.57 -0.24 -4.63
N ILE A 64 -6.62 -0.25 -3.69
CA ILE A 64 -6.67 0.61 -2.50
C ILE A 64 -6.07 1.98 -2.80
N MET A 65 -4.97 2.01 -3.55
CA MET A 65 -4.27 3.24 -3.91
C MET A 65 -3.50 3.08 -5.22
N ILE A 66 -3.15 4.22 -5.80
CA ILE A 66 -2.25 4.32 -6.94
C ILE A 66 -1.03 5.11 -6.50
N ILE A 67 0.18 4.64 -6.79
CA ILE A 67 1.40 5.42 -6.67
C ILE A 67 1.77 5.91 -8.06
N ARG A 68 1.76 7.24 -8.24
CA ARG A 68 2.08 7.93 -9.50
C ARG A 68 2.98 9.11 -9.22
N ASP A 69 4.07 9.27 -9.96
CA ASP A 69 5.02 10.37 -9.78
C ASP A 69 5.48 10.54 -8.31
N SER A 70 5.73 9.42 -7.62
CA SER A 70 6.08 9.38 -6.19
C SER A 70 5.00 9.94 -5.23
N LYS A 71 3.74 10.04 -5.68
CA LYS A 71 2.59 10.47 -4.87
C LYS A 71 1.57 9.35 -4.74
N THR A 72 0.94 9.29 -3.58
CA THR A 72 -0.19 8.38 -3.34
C THR A 72 -1.50 9.07 -3.74
N ILE A 73 -2.27 8.39 -4.58
CA ILE A 73 -3.61 8.78 -5.02
C ILE A 73 -4.59 7.77 -4.44
N LEU A 74 -5.67 8.26 -3.80
CA LEU A 74 -6.81 7.44 -3.41
C LEU A 74 -7.75 7.35 -4.62
N PRO A 75 -7.87 6.19 -5.28
CA PRO A 75 -8.68 6.06 -6.48
C PRO A 75 -10.18 6.14 -6.15
N SER A 76 -10.92 6.78 -7.05
CA SER A 76 -12.35 6.54 -7.22
C SER A 76 -12.55 5.56 -8.38
N GLY A 77 -13.78 5.08 -8.58
CA GLY A 77 -14.10 4.24 -9.74
C GLY A 77 -13.80 4.91 -11.08
N ASP A 78 -13.81 6.24 -11.15
CA ASP A 78 -13.54 7.01 -12.37
C ASP A 78 -12.08 7.40 -12.54
N THR A 79 -11.22 7.10 -11.56
CA THR A 79 -9.78 7.35 -11.68
C THR A 79 -9.24 6.60 -12.88
N LYS A 80 -8.62 7.32 -13.81
CA LYS A 80 -7.97 6.75 -15.00
C LYS A 80 -6.60 6.19 -14.65
N ILE A 81 -6.33 5.02 -15.18
CA ILE A 81 -5.03 4.36 -15.10
C ILE A 81 -4.11 4.91 -16.18
N GLU A 82 -2.88 5.21 -15.79
CA GLU A 82 -1.82 5.75 -16.63
C GLU A 82 -0.63 4.78 -16.70
N GLU A 83 0.20 4.94 -17.73
CA GLU A 83 1.48 4.24 -17.83
C GLU A 83 2.34 4.54 -16.60
N GLU A 84 3.10 3.56 -16.11
CA GLU A 84 3.96 3.65 -14.91
C GLU A 84 3.22 3.78 -13.57
N ASP A 85 1.88 3.74 -13.56
CA ASP A 85 1.11 3.61 -12.32
C ASP A 85 1.51 2.32 -11.58
N ILE A 86 1.65 2.42 -10.26
CA ILE A 86 1.71 1.26 -9.37
C ILE A 86 0.37 1.15 -8.66
N LEU A 87 -0.42 0.15 -9.02
CA LEU A 87 -1.68 -0.17 -8.36
C LEU A 87 -1.41 -1.06 -7.15
N VAL A 88 -1.82 -0.61 -5.96
CA VAL A 88 -1.75 -1.42 -4.74
C VAL A 88 -3.08 -2.14 -4.58
N LEU A 89 -3.04 -3.45 -4.76
CA LEU A 89 -4.20 -4.34 -4.74
C LEU A 89 -4.30 -5.03 -3.39
N TYR A 90 -5.50 -5.06 -2.83
CA TYR A 90 -5.88 -6.03 -1.82
C TYR A 90 -6.50 -7.24 -2.50
N THR A 91 -6.06 -8.43 -2.10
CA THR A 91 -6.66 -9.69 -2.50
C THR A 91 -7.15 -10.46 -1.28
N ASN A 92 -8.32 -11.09 -1.44
CA ASN A 92 -8.89 -11.99 -0.43
C ASN A 92 -8.51 -13.47 -0.67
N GLU A 93 -7.47 -13.73 -1.48
CA GLU A 93 -6.95 -15.09 -1.65
C GLU A 93 -6.39 -15.59 -0.29
N LEU A 94 -7.13 -16.51 0.33
CA LEU A 94 -6.58 -17.42 1.34
C LEU A 94 -5.36 -18.08 0.70
N VAL A 95 -4.17 -17.78 1.22
CA VAL A 95 -2.96 -18.56 0.93
C VAL A 95 -3.29 -20.01 1.27
N ARG A 96 -3.51 -20.83 0.24
CA ARG A 96 -3.65 -22.28 0.39
C ARG A 96 -2.28 -22.92 0.53
#